data_AF-A0AAW0RU44-F1
#
_entry.id   AF-A0AAW0RU44-F1
#
_cell.length_a   1.000
_cell.length_b   1.000
_cell.length_c   1.000
_cell.angle_alpha   90.00
_cell.angle_beta   90.00
_cell.angle_gamma   90.00
#
_symmetry.space_group_name_H-M   'P 1'
#
loop_
_entity.id
_entity.type
_entity.pdbx_description
1 polymer ?
#
loop_
_entity_poly.entity_id
_entity_poly.type
_entity_poly.pdbx_seq_one_letter_code
_entity_poly.pdbx_strand_id
1 'polypeptide(L)'
;MSFSITPRVFSVLCLAVVLVAGQWSGNYNMTGLRDPFDDPPHECWIQSLNETNGETTAVFPCTCIGGEVTPKCSWWQAGVNYNRVNDATCKCGPYRSIDDKPENLKAYGQSQRNPVTPCICEPGPNEMTGPDGLIVPGSECWCPSSSLRDNSGLTEAKEGQAVPESPASVDAASVQKCRDDLNKSSFVKENVCEQLTENKPTEFSNFMKARLLNCTISLLTEVC
;
A
#
# COMPACT_ATOMS: atom_id res chain seq x y z
N MET A 1 38.11 53.20 25.35
CA MET A 1 37.35 52.60 24.23
C MET A 1 37.14 51.14 24.57
N SER A 2 35.89 50.75 24.71
CA SER A 2 35.44 49.42 25.15
C SER A 2 35.18 48.55 23.93
N PHE A 3 35.59 47.28 23.96
CA PHE A 3 35.05 46.26 23.06
C PHE A 3 34.73 45.00 23.87
N SER A 4 33.43 44.83 24.12
CA SER A 4 32.82 43.62 24.67
C SER A 4 32.62 42.65 23.51
N ILE A 5 33.22 41.45 23.59
CA ILE A 5 33.00 40.38 22.61
C ILE A 5 32.10 39.34 23.29
N THR A 6 30.81 39.41 22.96
CA THR A 6 29.81 38.39 23.30
C THR A 6 30.12 37.09 22.56
N PRO A 7 30.18 35.91 23.22
CA PRO A 7 30.22 34.65 22.51
C PRO A 7 28.81 34.36 21.97
N ARG A 8 28.66 34.34 20.65
CA ARG A 8 27.45 33.85 19.98
C ARG A 8 27.40 32.33 20.17
N VAL A 9 26.43 31.88 20.96
CA VAL A 9 26.03 30.48 21.06
C VAL A 9 25.43 30.09 19.71
N PHE A 10 26.18 29.37 18.88
CA PHE A 10 25.63 28.68 17.72
C PHE A 10 24.93 27.42 18.23
N SER A 11 23.62 27.50 18.42
CA SER A 11 22.76 26.33 18.56
C SER A 11 22.81 25.52 17.27
N VAL A 12 23.63 24.49 17.24
CA VAL A 12 23.59 23.45 16.22
C VAL A 12 22.39 22.55 16.53
N LEU A 13 21.22 22.95 16.05
CA LEU A 13 20.07 22.07 15.92
C LEU A 13 20.37 21.09 14.80
N CYS A 14 21.03 19.98 15.13
CA CYS A 14 21.09 18.78 14.29
C CYS A 14 19.69 18.17 14.21
N LEU A 15 18.83 18.71 13.34
CA LEU A 15 17.71 17.96 12.79
C LEU A 15 18.28 16.92 11.83
N ALA A 16 18.80 15.84 12.40
CA ALA A 16 19.17 14.65 11.66
C ALA A 16 17.87 13.94 11.25
N VAL A 17 17.20 14.44 10.21
CA VAL A 17 16.31 13.61 9.40
C VAL A 17 17.23 12.73 8.56
N VAL A 18 17.82 11.72 9.20
CA VAL A 18 18.43 10.61 8.47
C VAL A 18 17.25 9.86 7.88
N LEU A 19 16.91 10.16 6.63
CA LEU A 19 16.18 9.22 5.78
C LEU A 19 17.05 7.96 5.75
N VAL A 20 16.73 6.99 6.62
CA VAL A 20 17.40 5.69 6.64
C VAL A 20 16.94 4.97 5.38
N ALA A 21 17.65 5.21 4.27
CA ALA A 21 17.49 4.39 3.07
C ALA A 21 17.62 2.92 3.50
N GLY A 22 16.60 2.11 3.20
CA GLY A 22 16.54 0.71 3.62
C GLY A 22 15.71 0.41 4.88
N GLN A 23 15.04 1.39 5.48
CA GLN A 23 14.03 1.12 6.50
C GLN A 23 12.65 0.88 5.87
N TRP A 24 12.02 -0.22 6.26
CA TRP A 24 10.65 -0.55 5.90
C TRP A 24 9.66 0.15 6.83
N SER A 25 8.53 0.60 6.28
CA SER A 25 7.42 1.20 7.04
C SER A 25 6.07 0.59 6.63
N GLY A 26 5.03 0.88 7.40
CA GLY A 26 3.68 0.38 7.17
C GLY A 26 3.44 -1.01 7.78
N ASN A 27 2.58 -1.80 7.15
CA ASN A 27 2.23 -3.15 7.57
C ASN A 27 2.02 -4.03 6.34
N TYR A 28 2.44 -5.30 6.42
CA TYR A 28 2.11 -6.26 5.38
C TYR A 28 0.78 -6.95 5.69
N ASN A 29 0.11 -7.47 4.68
CA ASN A 29 -1.11 -8.25 4.85
C ASN A 29 -0.88 -9.63 4.26
N MET A 30 -1.02 -10.69 5.06
CA MET A 30 -0.98 -12.07 4.57
C MET A 30 -2.37 -12.68 4.42
N THR A 31 -3.41 -12.02 4.93
CA THR A 31 -4.79 -12.45 4.72
C THR A 31 -5.01 -12.56 3.22
N GLY A 32 -5.19 -13.79 2.75
CA GLY A 32 -5.52 -14.02 1.35
C GLY A 32 -6.77 -13.23 1.04
N LEU A 33 -6.81 -12.62 -0.15
CA LEU A 33 -8.08 -12.12 -0.67
C LEU A 33 -9.13 -13.24 -0.52
N ARG A 34 -10.35 -12.86 -0.14
CA ARG A 34 -11.45 -13.79 0.14
C ARG A 34 -11.67 -14.77 -1.02
N ASP A 35 -11.31 -14.35 -2.22
CA ASP A 35 -11.15 -15.18 -3.41
C ASP A 35 -9.72 -15.04 -3.98
N PRO A 36 -8.99 -16.14 -4.25
CA PRO A 36 -7.68 -16.10 -4.93
C PRO A 36 -7.73 -15.54 -6.36
N PHE A 37 -8.91 -15.27 -6.91
CA PHE A 37 -9.10 -14.63 -8.22
C PHE A 37 -9.54 -13.16 -8.11
N ASP A 38 -9.69 -12.61 -6.90
CA ASP A 38 -9.99 -11.19 -6.75
C ASP A 38 -8.76 -10.37 -7.17
N ASP A 39 -8.99 -9.43 -8.10
CA ASP A 39 -8.01 -8.40 -8.40
C ASP A 39 -7.88 -7.44 -7.21
N PRO A 40 -6.70 -6.86 -6.97
CA PRO A 40 -6.57 -5.77 -6.01
C PRO A 40 -7.46 -4.59 -6.44
N PRO A 41 -7.83 -3.68 -5.51
CA PRO A 41 -8.53 -2.46 -5.85
C PRO A 41 -7.86 -1.73 -7.02
N HIS A 42 -8.63 -1.08 -7.90
CA HIS A 42 -8.08 -0.50 -9.13
C HIS A 42 -6.93 0.47 -8.85
N GLU A 43 -7.04 1.25 -7.78
CA GLU A 43 -6.02 2.20 -7.31
C GLU A 43 -4.71 1.56 -6.82
N CYS A 44 -4.72 0.24 -6.58
CA CYS A 44 -3.58 -0.52 -6.11
C CYS A 44 -2.73 -1.11 -7.25
N TRP A 45 -3.25 -1.16 -8.48
CA TRP A 45 -2.48 -1.65 -9.61
C TRP A 45 -1.27 -0.74 -9.91
N ILE A 46 -0.13 -1.38 -10.16
CA ILE A 46 0.96 -0.72 -10.88
C ILE A 46 0.60 -0.72 -12.36
N GLN A 47 0.90 0.38 -13.05
CA GLN A 47 0.53 0.65 -14.43
C GLN A 47 1.04 -0.42 -15.38
N SER A 48 2.25 -0.93 -15.15
CA SER A 48 2.89 -1.94 -16.00
C SER A 48 2.29 -3.34 -15.92
N LEU A 49 1.44 -3.63 -14.93
CA LEU A 49 0.67 -4.88 -14.83
C LEU A 49 -0.77 -4.73 -15.30
N ASN A 50 -1.25 -3.51 -15.53
CA ASN A 50 -2.61 -3.28 -15.97
C ASN A 50 -2.73 -3.55 -17.47
N GLU A 51 -3.31 -4.70 -17.83
CA GLU A 51 -3.48 -5.14 -19.23
C GLU A 51 -4.28 -4.16 -20.10
N THR A 52 -5.11 -3.30 -19.49
CA THR A 52 -5.84 -2.26 -20.23
C THR A 52 -4.90 -1.21 -20.85
N ASN A 53 -3.65 -1.12 -20.38
CA ASN A 53 -2.62 -0.22 -20.89
C ASN A 53 -1.74 -0.84 -21.99
N GLY A 54 -1.96 -2.11 -22.36
CA GLY A 54 -1.17 -2.83 -23.37
C GLY A 54 -0.42 -4.04 -22.79
N GLU A 55 0.67 -4.44 -23.46
CA GLU A 55 1.51 -5.55 -23.00
C GLU A 55 2.13 -5.25 -21.63
N THR A 56 2.19 -6.27 -20.77
CA THR A 56 2.83 -6.17 -19.46
C THR A 56 4.29 -5.73 -19.58
N THR A 57 4.64 -4.60 -18.98
CA THR A 57 6.01 -4.04 -18.99
C THR A 57 6.74 -4.17 -17.66
N ALA A 58 6.11 -4.79 -16.66
CA ALA A 58 6.67 -4.92 -15.33
C ALA A 58 8.03 -5.64 -15.36
N VAL A 59 8.92 -5.21 -14.46
CA VAL A 59 10.28 -5.75 -14.35
C VAL A 59 10.35 -6.65 -13.12
N PHE A 60 10.89 -7.85 -13.30
CA PHE A 60 11.04 -8.86 -12.26
C PHE A 60 12.07 -9.91 -12.74
N PRO A 61 12.73 -10.66 -11.84
CA PRO A 61 12.62 -10.59 -10.39
C PRO A 61 13.42 -9.41 -9.83
N CYS A 62 12.87 -8.73 -8.82
CA CYS A 62 13.53 -7.64 -8.12
C CYS A 62 13.92 -8.03 -6.69
N THR A 63 14.96 -7.36 -6.19
CA THR A 63 15.30 -7.34 -4.76
C THR A 63 15.20 -5.89 -4.28
N CYS A 64 14.37 -5.67 -3.27
CA CYS A 64 14.02 -4.35 -2.76
C CYS A 64 14.49 -4.18 -1.31
N ILE A 65 14.80 -2.94 -0.95
CA ILE A 65 15.09 -2.52 0.42
C ILE A 65 14.29 -1.26 0.76
N GLY A 66 13.77 -1.24 1.99
CA GLY A 66 12.93 -0.15 2.47
C GLY A 66 11.70 0.12 1.61
N GLY A 67 11.00 1.18 1.96
CA GLY A 67 9.75 1.57 1.31
C GLY A 67 8.55 1.39 2.23
N GLU A 68 7.42 1.91 1.78
CA GLU A 68 6.16 1.91 2.50
C GLU A 68 5.25 0.79 2.00
N VAL A 69 4.90 -0.13 2.88
CA VAL A 69 3.98 -1.23 2.56
C VAL A 69 2.54 -0.79 2.82
N THR A 70 1.68 -0.94 1.81
CA THR A 70 0.26 -0.60 1.89
C THR A 70 -0.57 -1.87 2.10
N PRO A 71 -1.03 -2.19 3.33
CA PRO A 71 -1.71 -3.45 3.63
C PRO A 71 -3.08 -3.60 2.96
N LYS A 72 -3.72 -2.48 2.58
CA LYS A 72 -4.99 -2.46 1.84
C LYS A 72 -4.81 -2.87 0.37
N CYS A 73 -3.59 -2.75 -0.16
CA CYS A 73 -3.23 -3.17 -1.50
C CYS A 73 -2.52 -4.52 -1.40
N SER A 74 -3.31 -5.59 -1.39
CA SER A 74 -2.83 -6.96 -1.45
C SER A 74 -3.31 -7.63 -2.74
N TRP A 75 -2.48 -8.47 -3.31
CA TRP A 75 -2.78 -9.19 -4.55
C TRP A 75 -2.33 -10.64 -4.45
N TRP A 76 -3.22 -11.57 -4.78
CA TRP A 76 -2.89 -12.98 -4.84
C TRP A 76 -2.56 -13.39 -6.28
N GLN A 77 -1.35 -13.91 -6.51
CA GLN A 77 -0.96 -14.42 -7.81
C GLN A 77 -0.11 -15.69 -7.66
N ALA A 78 -0.45 -16.73 -8.42
CA ALA A 78 0.32 -17.97 -8.51
C ALA A 78 0.65 -18.60 -7.13
N GLY A 79 -0.27 -18.49 -6.17
CA GLY A 79 -0.07 -19.04 -4.82
C GLY A 79 0.71 -18.15 -3.86
N VAL A 80 1.02 -16.91 -4.26
CA VAL A 80 1.78 -15.94 -3.47
C VAL A 80 0.93 -14.70 -3.22
N ASN A 81 0.87 -14.27 -1.95
CA ASN A 81 0.29 -12.98 -1.57
C ASN A 81 1.37 -11.89 -1.70
N TYR A 82 1.05 -10.82 -2.40
CA TYR A 82 1.90 -9.64 -2.55
C TYR A 82 1.25 -8.45 -1.85
N ASN A 83 2.07 -7.57 -1.30
CA ASN A 83 1.66 -6.22 -0.91
C ASN A 83 2.27 -5.18 -1.83
N ARG A 84 1.50 -4.12 -2.09
CA ARG A 84 2.04 -2.94 -2.77
C ARG A 84 3.03 -2.25 -1.85
N VAL A 85 4.16 -1.87 -2.44
CA VAL A 85 5.23 -1.13 -1.80
C VAL A 85 5.50 0.12 -2.64
N ASN A 86 5.55 1.26 -1.98
CA ASN A 86 5.95 2.53 -2.60
C ASN A 86 7.32 2.96 -2.08
N ASP A 87 8.01 3.78 -2.87
CA ASP A 87 9.31 4.38 -2.51
C ASP A 87 10.38 3.37 -2.08
N ALA A 88 10.30 2.15 -2.63
CA ALA A 88 11.30 1.12 -2.41
C ALA A 88 12.56 1.39 -3.24
N THR A 89 13.72 1.07 -2.68
CA THR A 89 14.97 1.03 -3.45
C THR A 89 15.20 -0.38 -3.94
N CYS A 90 15.05 -0.61 -5.25
CA CYS A 90 15.11 -1.94 -5.83
C CYS A 90 16.20 -2.06 -6.90
N LYS A 91 16.64 -3.30 -7.12
CA LYS A 91 17.35 -3.71 -8.32
C LYS A 91 16.70 -4.96 -8.89
N CYS A 92 16.66 -5.07 -10.21
CA CYS A 92 16.00 -6.19 -10.89
C CYS A 92 16.94 -6.90 -11.87
N GLY A 93 16.67 -8.17 -12.09
CA GLY A 93 17.33 -8.94 -13.13
C GLY A 93 16.89 -8.48 -14.52
N PRO A 94 17.72 -8.69 -15.56
CA PRO A 94 17.36 -8.34 -16.93
C PRO A 94 16.39 -9.35 -17.58
N TYR A 95 16.14 -10.48 -16.94
CA TYR A 95 15.32 -11.57 -17.46
C TYR A 95 13.98 -11.62 -16.72
N ARG A 96 12.86 -11.57 -17.46
CA ARG A 96 11.48 -11.60 -16.93
C ARG A 96 11.05 -13.01 -16.50
N SER A 97 11.84 -13.66 -15.65
CA SER A 97 11.53 -14.96 -15.07
C SER A 97 11.75 -14.90 -13.56
N ILE A 98 10.68 -15.07 -12.79
CA ILE A 98 10.74 -15.02 -11.32
C ILE A 98 11.74 -16.04 -10.76
N ASP A 99 11.86 -17.20 -11.42
CA ASP A 99 12.77 -18.28 -11.01
C ASP A 99 14.22 -18.05 -11.42
N ASP A 100 14.47 -17.22 -12.43
CA ASP A 100 15.80 -16.98 -12.99
C ASP A 100 16.46 -15.75 -12.37
N LYS A 101 16.88 -15.89 -11.10
CA LYS A 101 17.58 -14.83 -10.37
C LYS A 101 19.08 -14.83 -10.73
N PRO A 102 19.60 -13.81 -11.44
CA PRO A 102 21.00 -13.78 -11.84
C PRO A 102 21.93 -13.56 -10.64
N GLU A 103 23.20 -13.98 -10.76
CA GLU A 103 24.16 -13.99 -9.64
C GLU A 103 24.43 -12.59 -9.07
N ASN A 104 24.50 -11.57 -9.93
CA ASN A 104 24.65 -10.18 -9.51
C ASN A 104 23.46 -9.69 -8.66
N LEU A 105 22.22 -10.12 -8.95
CA LEU A 105 21.06 -9.78 -8.13
C LEU A 105 21.07 -10.53 -6.79
N LYS A 106 21.54 -11.79 -6.79
CA LYS A 106 21.76 -12.54 -5.54
C LYS A 106 22.80 -11.85 -4.66
N ALA A 107 23.94 -11.47 -5.23
CA ALA A 107 25.01 -10.76 -4.54
C ALA A 107 24.53 -9.41 -3.99
N TYR A 108 23.74 -8.66 -4.77
CA TYR A 108 23.10 -7.44 -4.28
C TYR A 108 22.24 -7.73 -3.06
N GLY A 109 21.31 -8.68 -3.12
CA GLY A 109 20.46 -9.04 -1.97
C GLY A 109 21.25 -9.42 -0.72
N GLN A 110 22.31 -10.22 -0.85
CA GLN A 110 23.18 -10.63 0.26
C GLN A 110 23.96 -9.46 0.88
N SER A 111 24.25 -8.42 0.10
CA SER A 111 24.97 -7.23 0.57
C SER A 111 24.06 -6.25 1.33
N GLN A 112 22.75 -6.38 1.19
CA GLN A 112 21.78 -5.45 1.76
C GLN A 112 21.24 -5.93 3.11
N ARG A 113 20.84 -4.98 3.96
CA ARG A 113 20.07 -5.28 5.16
C ARG A 113 18.60 -5.45 4.80
N ASN A 114 17.95 -6.45 5.38
CA ASN A 114 16.51 -6.66 5.28
C ASN A 114 15.98 -6.71 3.82
N PRO A 115 16.62 -7.49 2.92
CA PRO A 115 16.22 -7.55 1.52
C PRO A 115 14.88 -8.29 1.36
N VAL A 116 14.01 -7.78 0.49
CA VAL A 116 12.73 -8.42 0.14
C VAL A 116 12.77 -8.86 -1.32
N THR A 117 12.38 -10.11 -1.60
CA THR A 117 12.55 -10.75 -2.92
C THR A 117 11.63 -11.98 -3.07
N PRO A 118 11.23 -12.36 -4.30
CA PRO A 118 11.30 -11.60 -5.54
C PRO A 118 10.14 -10.61 -5.66
N CYS A 119 10.42 -9.31 -5.78
CA CYS A 119 9.39 -8.30 -6.06
C CYS A 119 9.18 -8.11 -7.57
N ILE A 120 8.03 -7.54 -7.94
CA ILE A 120 7.65 -7.14 -9.29
C ILE A 120 7.49 -5.62 -9.27
N CYS A 121 8.18 -4.88 -10.14
CA CYS A 121 8.21 -3.42 -10.06
C CYS A 121 7.85 -2.74 -11.37
N GLU A 122 7.45 -1.47 -11.28
CA GLU A 122 7.34 -0.60 -12.45
C GLU A 122 8.67 -0.53 -13.21
N PRO A 123 8.65 -0.45 -14.55
CA PRO A 123 9.85 -0.11 -15.30
C PRO A 123 10.35 1.28 -14.91
N GLY A 124 11.67 1.43 -14.85
CA GLY A 124 12.29 2.74 -14.66
C GLY A 124 12.11 3.62 -15.91
N PRO A 125 12.26 4.96 -15.79
CA PRO A 125 12.16 5.88 -16.92
C PRO A 125 13.21 5.61 -18.01
N ASN A 126 14.29 4.91 -17.66
CA ASN A 126 15.28 4.40 -18.60
C ASN A 126 15.50 2.91 -18.26
N GLU A 127 15.30 2.00 -19.21
CA GLU A 127 15.72 0.58 -19.11
C GLU A 127 17.26 0.46 -19.17
N MET A 128 17.97 1.34 -18.47
CA MET A 128 19.42 1.30 -18.41
C MET A 128 19.82 0.24 -17.39
N THR A 129 20.48 -0.78 -17.91
CA THR A 129 21.23 -1.72 -17.08
C THR A 129 22.39 -0.96 -16.46
N GLY A 130 22.45 -0.96 -15.13
CA GLY A 130 23.53 -0.38 -14.36
C GLY A 130 24.88 -1.06 -14.62
N PRO A 131 25.98 -0.49 -14.13
CA PRO A 131 27.33 -1.07 -14.29
C PRO A 131 27.48 -2.46 -13.64
N ASP A 132 26.55 -2.82 -12.75
CA ASP A 132 26.45 -4.13 -12.10
C ASP A 132 25.61 -5.14 -12.89
N GLY A 133 25.12 -4.79 -14.09
CA GLY A 133 24.28 -5.67 -14.90
C GLY A 133 22.84 -5.77 -14.40
N LEU A 134 22.38 -4.86 -13.52
CA LEU A 134 21.04 -4.85 -12.94
C LEU A 134 20.22 -3.66 -13.41
N ILE A 135 18.91 -3.85 -13.53
CA ILE A 135 17.97 -2.79 -13.87
C ILE A 135 17.59 -2.03 -12.59
N VAL A 136 17.52 -0.70 -12.67
CA VAL A 136 16.92 0.14 -11.64
C VAL A 136 15.46 0.40 -12.03
N PRO A 137 14.48 -0.22 -11.34
CA PRO A 137 13.07 -0.04 -11.65
C PRO A 137 12.53 1.31 -11.13
N GLY A 138 11.24 1.57 -11.39
CA GLY A 138 10.48 2.59 -10.69
C GLY A 138 10.31 2.26 -9.20
N SER A 139 9.72 3.21 -8.45
CA SER A 139 9.58 3.12 -6.99
C SER A 139 8.38 2.30 -6.51
N GLU A 140 7.44 1.98 -7.40
CA GLU A 140 6.24 1.21 -7.06
C GLU A 140 6.44 -0.27 -7.42
N CYS A 141 6.17 -1.15 -6.45
CA CYS A 141 6.37 -2.58 -6.58
C CYS A 141 5.27 -3.39 -5.88
N TRP A 142 5.13 -4.64 -6.29
CA TRP A 142 4.48 -5.71 -5.56
C TRP A 142 5.55 -6.61 -4.95
N CYS A 143 5.57 -6.73 -3.63
CA CYS A 143 6.52 -7.56 -2.90
C CYS A 143 5.81 -8.68 -2.12
N PRO A 144 6.35 -9.92 -2.10
CA PRO A 144 5.71 -11.03 -1.41
C PRO A 144 5.55 -10.75 0.10
N SER A 145 4.34 -10.95 0.63
CA SER A 145 4.03 -10.75 2.04
C SER A 145 4.86 -11.65 2.95
N SER A 146 5.21 -12.87 2.50
CA SER A 146 6.10 -13.79 3.21
C SER A 146 7.52 -13.24 3.34
N SER A 147 8.08 -12.68 2.25
CA SER A 147 9.41 -12.08 2.27
C SER A 147 9.43 -10.80 3.11
N LEU A 148 8.37 -9.99 3.05
CA LEU A 148 8.16 -8.85 3.94
C LEU A 148 8.14 -9.30 5.41
N ARG A 149 7.34 -10.30 5.78
CA ARG A 149 7.32 -10.86 7.14
C ARG A 149 8.71 -11.25 7.62
N ASP A 150 9.45 -11.98 6.79
CA ASP A 150 10.70 -12.61 7.20
C ASP A 150 11.87 -11.61 7.27
N ASN A 151 11.83 -10.50 6.51
CA ASN A 151 12.98 -9.61 6.35
C ASN A 151 12.73 -8.15 6.75
N SER A 152 11.50 -7.64 6.69
CA SER A 152 11.26 -6.19 6.83
C SER A 152 11.26 -5.69 8.28
N GLY A 153 10.99 -6.57 9.25
CA GLY A 153 10.77 -6.19 10.64
C GLY A 153 9.40 -5.54 10.90
N LEU A 154 8.52 -5.50 9.89
CA LEU A 154 7.15 -5.01 10.02
C LEU A 154 6.26 -6.04 10.73
N THR A 155 5.10 -5.58 11.19
CA THR A 155 4.05 -6.46 11.71
C THR A 155 2.94 -6.65 10.67
N GLU A 156 2.29 -7.80 10.73
CA GLU A 156 1.09 -8.07 9.94
C GLU A 156 -0.04 -7.09 10.31
N ALA A 157 -0.73 -6.57 9.31
CA ALA A 157 -1.97 -5.87 9.47
C ALA A 157 -3.01 -6.86 9.97
N LYS A 158 -3.44 -6.71 11.21
CA LYS A 158 -4.52 -7.54 11.76
C LYS A 158 -5.80 -7.24 10.98
N GLU A 159 -6.46 -8.29 10.48
CA GLU A 159 -7.85 -8.21 10.03
C GLU A 159 -8.68 -7.53 11.13
N GLY A 160 -9.14 -6.30 10.87
CA GLY A 160 -9.90 -5.50 11.84
C GLY A 160 -9.14 -4.39 12.57
N GLN A 161 -7.84 -4.17 12.29
CA GLN A 161 -7.18 -2.88 12.58
C GLN A 161 -7.03 -2.07 11.30
N ALA A 162 -8.18 -1.67 10.73
CA ALA A 162 -8.26 -0.24 10.43
C ALA A 162 -7.99 0.44 11.78
N VAL A 163 -6.98 1.29 11.89
CA VAL A 163 -6.97 2.29 12.95
C VAL A 163 -8.40 2.82 12.99
N PRO A 164 -9.16 2.69 14.09
CA PRO A 164 -10.38 3.45 14.19
C PRO A 164 -9.89 4.87 13.98
N GLU A 165 -10.28 5.50 12.87
CA GLU A 165 -10.37 6.94 12.88
C GLU A 165 -11.12 7.23 14.18
N SER A 166 -10.40 7.83 15.14
CA SER A 166 -10.98 8.37 16.36
C SER A 166 -12.33 8.93 15.94
N PRO A 167 -13.47 8.48 16.50
CA PRO A 167 -14.77 8.74 15.91
C PRO A 167 -14.85 10.23 15.65
N ALA A 168 -14.73 10.61 14.37
CA ALA A 168 -14.93 11.98 13.97
C ALA A 168 -16.35 12.23 14.44
N SER A 169 -16.51 13.16 15.39
CA SER A 169 -17.81 13.50 15.95
C SER A 169 -18.78 13.61 14.78
N VAL A 170 -19.69 12.65 14.67
CA VAL A 170 -20.49 12.51 13.46
C VAL A 170 -21.40 13.72 13.44
N ASP A 171 -21.12 14.64 12.51
CA ASP A 171 -21.84 15.90 12.42
C ASP A 171 -23.33 15.60 12.21
N ALA A 172 -24.19 16.13 13.07
CA ALA A 172 -25.63 15.86 13.05
C ALA A 172 -26.26 16.24 11.70
N ALA A 173 -25.72 17.24 11.00
CA ALA A 173 -26.20 17.61 9.67
C ALA A 173 -25.82 16.55 8.61
N SER A 174 -24.70 15.86 8.78
CA SER A 174 -24.25 14.79 7.89
C SER A 174 -25.07 13.50 8.10
N VAL A 175 -25.41 13.17 9.35
CA VAL A 175 -26.34 12.07 9.67
C VAL A 175 -27.72 12.34 9.07
N GLN A 176 -28.21 13.57 9.18
CA GLN A 176 -29.50 13.94 8.60
C GLN A 176 -29.52 13.84 7.08
N LYS A 177 -28.45 14.28 6.39
CA LYS A 177 -28.33 14.13 4.93
C LYS A 177 -28.33 12.66 4.50
N CYS A 178 -27.61 11.80 5.21
CA CYS A 178 -27.62 10.37 4.93
C CYS A 178 -29.01 9.76 5.14
N ARG A 179 -29.71 10.14 6.22
CA ARG A 179 -31.10 9.73 6.46
C ARG A 179 -32.04 10.16 5.34
N ASP A 180 -31.89 11.39 4.85
CA ASP A 180 -32.70 11.92 3.76
C ASP A 180 -32.43 11.18 2.44
N ASP A 181 -31.17 10.85 2.16
CA ASP A 181 -30.79 10.04 1.00
C ASP A 181 -31.34 8.62 1.09
N LEU A 182 -31.29 7.99 2.26
CA LEU A 182 -31.88 6.67 2.48
C LEU A 182 -33.40 6.70 2.27
N ASN A 183 -34.08 7.71 2.80
CA ASN A 183 -35.53 7.86 2.63
C ASN A 183 -35.95 8.17 1.18
N LYS A 184 -35.09 8.84 0.41
CA LYS A 184 -35.30 9.12 -1.02
C LYS A 184 -34.87 7.97 -1.92
N SER A 185 -34.00 7.11 -1.41
CA SER A 185 -33.57 5.91 -2.12
C SER A 185 -34.77 4.95 -2.28
N SER A 186 -34.69 4.06 -3.25
CA SER A 186 -35.66 2.97 -3.38
C SER A 186 -35.39 1.82 -2.40
N PHE A 187 -34.48 1.99 -1.44
CA PHE A 187 -34.17 0.96 -0.46
C PHE A 187 -35.19 0.96 0.68
N VAL A 188 -35.55 -0.23 1.15
CA VAL A 188 -36.33 -0.40 2.38
C VAL A 188 -35.38 -0.24 3.56
N LYS A 189 -35.61 0.77 4.41
CA LYS A 189 -34.70 1.12 5.51
C LYS A 189 -34.38 -0.09 6.38
N GLU A 190 -35.40 -0.85 6.78
CA GLU A 190 -35.28 -2.02 7.65
C GLU A 190 -34.29 -3.04 7.07
N ASN A 191 -34.43 -3.38 5.78
CA ASN A 191 -33.54 -4.33 5.11
C ASN A 191 -32.10 -3.83 5.04
N VAL A 192 -31.90 -2.53 4.81
CA VAL A 192 -30.56 -1.94 4.78
C VAL A 192 -29.90 -2.02 6.16
N CYS A 193 -30.66 -1.72 7.21
CA CYS A 193 -30.17 -1.75 8.59
C CYS A 193 -29.89 -3.17 9.10
N GLU A 194 -30.72 -4.14 8.73
CA GLU A 194 -30.49 -5.56 8.99
C GLU A 194 -29.20 -6.03 8.30
N GLN A 195 -29.04 -5.72 7.01
CA GLN A 195 -27.82 -6.08 6.26
C GLN A 195 -26.55 -5.44 6.83
N LEU A 196 -26.61 -4.19 7.31
CA LEU A 196 -25.48 -3.54 7.97
C LEU A 196 -25.08 -4.25 9.26
N THR A 197 -26.07 -4.67 10.04
CA THR A 197 -25.85 -5.33 11.33
C THR A 197 -25.29 -6.74 11.16
N GLU A 198 -25.83 -7.50 10.21
CA GLU A 198 -25.48 -8.89 9.96
C GLU A 198 -24.16 -9.03 9.21
N ASN A 199 -24.01 -8.32 8.09
CA ASN A 199 -22.87 -8.52 7.19
C ASN A 199 -21.68 -7.61 7.51
N LYS A 200 -21.89 -6.57 8.34
CA LYS A 200 -20.90 -5.56 8.73
C LYS A 200 -20.02 -5.12 7.55
N PRO A 201 -20.64 -4.66 6.44
CA PRO A 201 -19.91 -4.35 5.22
C PRO A 201 -18.92 -3.22 5.49
N THR A 202 -17.69 -3.38 5.01
CA THR A 202 -16.66 -2.34 5.09
C THR A 202 -16.80 -1.30 3.99
N GLU A 203 -17.58 -1.59 2.94
CA GLU A 203 -17.92 -0.66 1.88
C GLU A 203 -19.32 -0.89 1.29
N PHE A 204 -19.86 0.13 0.64
CA PHE A 204 -21.10 0.01 -0.13
C PHE A 204 -20.87 -0.68 -1.47
N SER A 205 -21.85 -1.49 -1.88
CA SER A 205 -21.93 -1.94 -3.26
C SER A 205 -22.04 -0.74 -4.22
N ASN A 206 -21.62 -0.90 -5.48
CA ASN A 206 -21.74 0.16 -6.49
C ASN A 206 -23.18 0.67 -6.64
N PHE A 207 -24.17 -0.22 -6.45
CA PHE A 207 -25.58 0.13 -6.46
C PHE A 207 -25.97 1.04 -5.29
N MET A 208 -25.45 0.78 -4.08
CA MET A 208 -25.66 1.62 -2.90
C MET A 208 -24.91 2.95 -3.01
N LYS A 209 -23.65 2.94 -3.49
CA LYS A 209 -22.86 4.16 -3.74
C LYS A 209 -23.59 5.13 -4.67
N ALA A 210 -24.26 4.63 -5.72
CA ALA A 210 -25.00 5.44 -6.67
C ALA A 210 -26.31 6.06 -6.12
N ARG A 211 -26.84 5.53 -5.01
CA ARG A 211 -28.16 5.88 -4.46
C ARG A 211 -28.10 6.59 -3.12
N LEU A 212 -27.01 6.39 -2.36
CA LEU A 212 -26.78 6.95 -1.03
C LEU A 212 -25.56 7.88 -1.08
N LEU A 213 -25.65 8.93 -1.90
CA LEU A 213 -24.54 9.80 -2.27
C LEU A 213 -23.90 10.52 -1.07
N ASN A 214 -24.70 10.82 -0.05
CA ASN A 214 -24.26 11.50 1.17
C ASN A 214 -24.10 10.55 2.36
N CYS A 215 -24.12 9.23 2.13
CA CYS A 215 -23.89 8.26 3.17
C CYS A 215 -22.48 7.68 3.10
N THR A 216 -21.95 7.37 4.27
CA THR A 216 -20.87 6.40 4.47
C THR A 216 -21.41 5.25 5.31
N ILE A 217 -20.67 4.14 5.43
CA ILE A 217 -21.05 3.04 6.32
C ILE A 217 -21.27 3.57 7.74
N SER A 218 -20.34 4.38 8.26
CA SER A 218 -20.45 4.98 9.59
C SER A 218 -21.69 5.87 9.76
N LEU A 219 -22.01 6.71 8.78
CA LEU A 219 -23.21 7.55 8.82
C LEU A 219 -24.49 6.71 8.79
N LEU A 220 -24.50 5.62 8.01
CA LEU A 220 -25.65 4.75 7.89
C LEU A 220 -25.83 3.89 9.14
N THR A 221 -24.74 3.50 9.82
CA THR A 221 -24.78 2.89 11.17
C THR A 221 -25.45 3.82 12.19
N GLU A 222 -25.18 5.12 12.16
CA GLU A 222 -25.86 6.10 13.02
C GLU A 222 -27.36 6.32 12.67
N VAL A 223 -27.76 6.03 11.42
CA VAL A 223 -29.15 6.21 10.96
C VAL A 223 -30.07 5.04 11.37
N CYS A 224 -29.52 3.85 11.62
CA CYS A 224 -30.25 2.59 11.59
C CYS A 224 -31.05 2.19 12.86
#